data_AF-A0A926M597-F1
#
_entry.id   AF-A0A926M597-F1
#
_cell.length_a   1.000
_cell.length_b   1.000
_cell.length_c   1.000
_cell.angle_alpha   90.00
_cell.angle_beta   90.00
_cell.angle_gamma   90.00
#
_symmetry.space_group_name_H-M   'P 1'
#
loop_
_entity.id
_entity.type
_entity.pdbx_description
1 polymer ?
#
loop_
_entity_poly.entity_id
_entity_poly.type
_entity_poly.pdbx_seq_one_letter_code
_entity_poly.pdbx_strand_id
1 'polypeptide(L)'
;NSSTSTSLAVAANTTSGWSFSTISLSFTSNVQDTFVFNLNEANGFGSNFNPATIQSNAQFGGDMIMDFDPADGDKIKIMDGTDALSPADAASMLSVAAGMGMYTTYITGTSGVLFSSTQFELSTVLESNFTDV
;
A
#
# COMPACT_ATOMS: atom_id res chain seq x y z
N ASN A 1 11.14 14.02 -24.60
CA ASN A 1 11.65 14.71 -23.41
C ASN A 1 11.14 13.94 -22.21
N SER A 2 12.08 13.31 -21.51
CA SER A 2 11.87 12.40 -20.37
C SER A 2 11.42 13.20 -19.15
N SER A 3 10.36 12.74 -18.50
CA SER A 3 9.98 13.17 -17.15
C SER A 3 10.21 11.97 -16.22
N THR A 4 11.36 11.94 -15.57
CA THR A 4 11.61 11.08 -14.40
C THR A 4 10.90 11.68 -13.20
N SER A 5 9.68 11.22 -12.92
CA SER A 5 9.00 11.51 -11.65
C SER A 5 9.68 10.72 -10.53
N THR A 6 10.62 11.37 -9.85
CA THR A 6 11.17 10.89 -8.57
C THR A 6 10.20 11.32 -7.47
N SER A 7 9.24 10.47 -7.13
CA SER A 7 8.42 10.64 -5.93
C SER A 7 9.29 10.36 -4.69
N LEU A 8 9.94 11.41 -4.20
CA LEU A 8 10.70 11.44 -2.96
C LEU A 8 9.71 11.32 -1.78
N ALA A 9 9.66 10.18 -1.10
CA ALA A 9 8.97 10.06 0.18
C ALA A 9 9.71 10.92 1.22
N VAL A 10 9.16 12.08 1.56
CA VAL A 10 9.66 12.92 2.66
C VAL A 10 9.02 12.42 3.95
N ALA A 11 9.80 11.72 4.78
CA ALA A 11 9.44 11.46 6.16
C ALA A 11 9.39 12.80 6.92
N ALA A 12 8.18 13.34 7.14
CA ALA A 12 7.98 14.49 8.00
C ALA A 12 8.07 14.05 9.47
N ASN A 13 9.25 14.22 10.06
CA ASN A 13 9.41 14.22 11.52
C ASN A 13 8.74 15.49 12.07
N THR A 14 7.54 15.38 12.63
CA THR A 14 6.97 16.45 13.44
C THR A 14 6.59 15.93 14.82
N THR A 15 7.50 16.18 15.76
CA THR A 15 7.17 16.29 17.17
C THR A 15 5.99 17.25 17.32
N SER A 16 4.94 16.80 18.00
CA SER A 16 3.67 17.51 18.32
C SER A 16 2.71 17.79 17.16
N GLY A 17 1.64 16.98 17.09
CA GLY A 17 0.46 17.20 16.26
C GLY A 17 0.32 16.09 15.23
N TRP A 18 -0.74 15.29 15.32
CA TRP A 18 -1.06 14.20 14.43
C TRP A 18 -1.28 14.74 13.01
N SER A 19 -0.21 14.87 12.22
CA SER A 19 -0.26 15.14 10.80
C SER A 19 0.08 13.84 10.09
N PHE A 20 -0.94 13.06 9.76
CA PHE A 20 -0.80 11.92 8.88
C PHE A 20 -0.68 12.43 7.46
N SER A 21 0.52 12.36 6.89
CA SER A 21 0.73 12.63 5.47
C SER A 21 0.33 11.39 4.69
N THR A 22 -0.88 11.37 4.12
CA THR A 22 -1.24 10.40 3.08
C THR A 22 -0.27 10.60 1.91
N ILE A 23 0.65 9.66 1.67
CA ILE A 23 1.48 9.73 0.47
C ILE A 23 0.64 9.21 -0.68
N SER A 24 0.19 10.14 -1.54
CA SER A 24 -0.42 9.78 -2.82
C SER A 24 0.69 9.44 -3.82
N LEU A 25 0.83 8.15 -4.11
CA LEU A 25 1.75 7.63 -5.09
C LEU A 25 1.07 7.65 -6.47
N SER A 26 1.40 8.66 -7.28
CA SER A 26 1.01 8.76 -8.69
C SER A 26 2.26 8.57 -9.55
N PHE A 27 2.18 7.63 -10.49
CA PHE A 27 3.29 7.28 -11.37
C PHE A 27 2.89 7.38 -12.84
N THR A 28 3.79 7.00 -13.74
CA THR A 28 3.65 7.33 -15.17
C THR A 28 2.92 6.20 -15.87
N SER A 29 1.65 6.42 -16.22
CA SER A 29 0.88 5.46 -17.04
C SER A 29 1.66 5.00 -18.28
N ASN A 30 1.60 3.70 -18.59
CA ASN A 30 2.37 2.99 -19.64
C ASN A 30 3.86 2.77 -19.34
N VAL A 31 4.26 2.82 -18.07
CA VAL A 31 5.61 2.45 -17.59
C VAL A 31 5.44 1.46 -16.45
N GLN A 32 6.29 0.43 -16.41
CA GLN A 32 6.35 -0.47 -15.26
C GLN A 32 6.79 0.30 -14.00
N ASP A 33 5.88 0.42 -13.04
CA ASP A 33 6.13 1.03 -11.75
C ASP A 33 6.18 -0.03 -10.62
N THR A 34 7.03 0.20 -9.61
CA THR A 34 7.13 -0.68 -8.43
C THR A 34 6.80 0.08 -7.16
N PHE A 35 5.69 -0.28 -6.52
CA PHE A 35 5.20 0.31 -5.29
C PHE A 35 5.78 -0.44 -4.10
N VAL A 36 6.66 0.19 -3.32
CA VAL A 36 7.33 -0.46 -2.19
C VAL A 36 6.65 -0.06 -0.88
N PHE A 37 6.24 -1.04 -0.08
CA PHE A 37 5.65 -0.84 1.25
C PHE A 37 6.34 -1.70 2.30
N ASN A 38 6.56 -1.18 3.50
CA ASN A 38 7.03 -1.97 4.62
C ASN A 38 5.89 -2.38 5.55
N LEU A 39 5.86 -3.64 5.98
CA LEU A 39 4.86 -4.14 6.92
C LEU A 39 4.85 -3.38 8.25
N ASN A 40 6.04 -3.05 8.76
CA ASN A 40 6.21 -2.34 10.03
C ASN A 40 5.77 -0.86 9.98
N GLU A 41 5.55 -0.30 8.79
CA GLU A 41 5.04 1.06 8.57
C GLU A 41 3.52 1.09 8.37
N ALA A 42 2.87 -0.07 8.33
CA ALA A 42 1.42 -0.14 8.18
C ALA A 42 0.69 0.62 9.31
N ASN A 43 -0.31 1.40 8.93
CA ASN A 43 -1.10 2.16 9.89
C ASN A 43 -1.94 1.21 10.76
N GLY A 44 -1.62 1.12 12.04
CA GLY A 44 -2.20 0.14 12.96
C GLY A 44 -1.43 -1.18 13.07
N PHE A 45 -0.18 -1.25 12.60
CA PHE A 45 0.68 -2.41 12.76
C PHE A 45 0.76 -2.86 14.24
N GLY A 46 0.71 -4.19 14.46
CA GLY A 46 0.72 -4.78 15.80
C GLY A 46 -0.60 -4.64 16.60
N SER A 47 -1.61 -3.96 16.06
CA SER A 47 -2.93 -3.87 16.69
C SER A 47 -3.81 -5.07 16.35
N ASN A 48 -4.58 -5.54 17.33
CA ASN A 48 -5.55 -6.62 17.14
C ASN A 48 -6.55 -6.28 16.04
N PHE A 49 -6.90 -7.27 15.22
CA PHE A 49 -7.91 -7.12 14.16
C PHE A 49 -9.21 -6.52 14.69
N ASN A 50 -9.58 -5.38 14.13
CA ASN A 50 -10.87 -4.73 14.35
C ASN A 50 -11.34 -4.06 13.04
N PRO A 51 -12.44 -4.56 12.43
CA PRO A 51 -12.97 -4.03 11.17
C PRO A 51 -13.25 -2.52 11.18
N ALA A 52 -13.71 -1.98 12.31
CA ALA A 52 -14.00 -0.55 12.43
C ALA A 52 -12.72 0.29 12.36
N THR A 53 -11.63 -0.22 12.92
CA THR A 53 -10.33 0.46 12.88
C THR A 53 -9.66 0.36 11.51
N ILE A 54 -9.88 -0.73 10.76
CA ILE A 54 -9.33 -0.86 9.39
C ILE A 54 -9.87 0.25 8.50
N GLN A 55 -11.18 0.50 8.52
CA GLN A 55 -11.75 1.60 7.71
C GLN A 55 -11.29 2.98 8.19
N SER A 56 -11.18 3.18 9.51
CA SER A 56 -10.62 4.43 10.05
C SER A 56 -9.15 4.63 9.62
N ASN A 57 -8.34 3.59 9.67
CA ASN A 57 -6.92 3.65 9.30
C ASN A 57 -6.73 3.89 7.80
N ALA A 58 -7.59 3.28 6.98
CA ALA A 58 -7.63 3.48 5.54
C ALA A 58 -7.99 4.92 5.16
N GLN A 59 -8.98 5.50 5.85
CA GLN A 59 -9.48 6.83 5.54
C GLN A 59 -8.55 7.95 6.02
N PHE A 60 -7.80 7.72 7.11
CA PHE A 60 -7.07 8.79 7.80
C PHE A 60 -5.54 8.60 7.89
N GLY A 61 -4.96 7.53 7.33
CA GLY A 61 -3.49 7.38 7.42
C GLY A 61 -2.83 6.21 6.69
N GLY A 62 -3.45 5.60 5.67
CA GLY A 62 -2.75 4.66 4.78
C GLY A 62 -2.21 5.36 3.53
N ASP A 63 -1.16 4.81 2.91
CA ASP A 63 -0.70 5.29 1.60
C ASP A 63 -1.77 5.06 0.53
N MET A 64 -1.76 5.86 -0.55
CA MET A 64 -2.74 5.74 -1.62
C MET A 64 -2.09 5.46 -2.97
N ILE A 65 -2.47 4.35 -3.59
CA ILE A 65 -2.08 3.97 -4.96
C ILE A 65 -3.17 4.44 -5.93
N MET A 66 -2.83 5.39 -6.81
CA MET A 66 -3.79 5.99 -7.74
C MET A 66 -3.66 5.54 -9.19
N ASP A 67 -2.54 4.97 -9.62
CA ASP A 67 -2.30 4.56 -11.02
C ASP A 67 -1.59 3.20 -11.04
N PHE A 68 -2.31 2.12 -10.67
CA PHE A 68 -1.79 0.76 -10.73
C PHE A 68 -2.39 0.05 -11.95
N ASP A 69 -1.55 -0.29 -12.91
CA ASP A 69 -1.92 -1.09 -14.07
C ASP A 69 -1.02 -2.33 -14.19
N PRO A 70 -1.52 -3.54 -13.85
CA PRO A 70 -0.76 -4.76 -14.01
C PRO A 70 -0.48 -5.10 -15.49
N ALA A 71 -1.22 -4.52 -16.44
CA ALA A 71 -0.96 -4.69 -17.87
C ALA A 71 0.29 -3.92 -18.34
N ASP A 72 0.60 -2.80 -17.69
CA ASP A 72 1.83 -2.01 -17.93
C ASP A 72 3.06 -2.62 -17.24
N GLY A 73 2.84 -3.66 -16.43
CA GLY A 73 3.88 -4.39 -15.72
C GLY A 73 4.02 -4.00 -14.25
N ASP A 74 3.12 -3.17 -13.72
CA ASP A 74 3.21 -2.68 -12.36
C ASP A 74 3.25 -3.80 -11.33
N LYS A 75 4.04 -3.57 -10.28
CA LYS A 75 4.25 -4.50 -9.17
C LYS A 75 4.24 -3.81 -7.83
N ILE A 76 3.85 -4.55 -6.82
CA ILE A 76 3.90 -4.15 -5.42
C ILE A 76 4.97 -4.98 -4.73
N LYS A 77 5.93 -4.32 -4.12
CA LYS A 77 6.97 -4.94 -3.31
C LYS A 77 6.64 -4.74 -1.84
N ILE A 78 6.47 -5.85 -1.12
CA ILE A 78 6.24 -5.81 0.31
C ILE A 78 7.53 -6.18 1.02
N MET A 79 7.96 -5.33 1.93
CA MET A 79 9.16 -5.50 2.73
C MET A 79 8.78 -5.86 4.17
N ASP A 80 9.43 -6.86 4.74
CA ASP A 80 9.44 -7.13 6.17
C ASP A 80 10.80 -6.73 6.74
N GLY A 81 10.89 -5.52 7.28
CA GLY A 81 12.16 -4.93 7.68
C GLY A 81 13.06 -4.67 6.47
N THR A 82 14.15 -5.43 6.35
CA THR A 82 15.11 -5.29 5.23
C THR A 82 14.89 -6.29 4.10
N ASP A 83 14.00 -7.27 4.30
CA ASP A 83 13.83 -8.39 3.39
C ASP A 83 12.54 -8.22 2.58
N ALA A 84 12.65 -8.40 1.26
CA ALA A 84 11.48 -8.44 0.39
C ALA A 84 10.76 -9.77 0.57
N LEU A 85 9.45 -9.72 0.78
CA LEU A 85 8.62 -10.92 0.84
C LEU A 85 8.44 -11.50 -0.56
N SER A 86 8.41 -12.83 -0.63
CA SER A 86 8.03 -13.50 -1.87
C SER A 86 6.58 -13.14 -2.24
N PRO A 87 6.22 -13.12 -3.54
CA PRO A 87 4.85 -12.83 -3.96
C PRO A 87 3.80 -13.71 -3.26
N ALA A 88 4.10 -14.99 -3.07
CA ALA A 88 3.23 -15.94 -2.39
C ALA A 88 3.03 -15.59 -0.90
N ASP A 89 4.12 -15.22 -0.20
CA ASP A 89 4.04 -14.82 1.21
C ASP A 89 3.25 -13.53 1.36
N ALA A 90 3.54 -12.51 0.54
CA ALA A 90 2.80 -11.26 0.53
C ALA A 90 1.30 -11.49 0.26
N ALA A 91 0.96 -12.30 -0.75
CA ALA A 91 -0.43 -12.60 -1.07
C ALA A 91 -1.16 -13.37 0.05
N SER A 92 -0.45 -14.23 0.78
CA SER A 92 -1.03 -14.99 1.89
C SER A 92 -1.27 -14.15 3.15
N MET A 93 -0.46 -13.11 3.35
CA MET A 93 -0.49 -12.27 4.55
C MET A 93 -1.46 -11.08 4.41
N LEU A 94 -1.91 -10.75 3.20
CA LEU A 94 -2.71 -9.57 2.93
C LEU A 94 -4.17 -9.92 2.62
N SER A 95 -5.05 -8.96 2.88
CA SER A 95 -6.45 -9.02 2.52
C SER A 95 -6.94 -7.66 2.08
N VAL A 96 -8.00 -7.62 1.26
CA VAL A 96 -8.61 -6.37 0.78
C VAL A 96 -9.99 -6.22 1.40
N ALA A 97 -10.25 -5.03 1.94
CA ALA A 97 -11.58 -4.58 2.33
C ALA A 97 -12.06 -3.52 1.35
N ALA A 98 -13.21 -3.74 0.72
CA ALA A 98 -13.85 -2.73 -0.12
C ALA A 98 -14.80 -1.87 0.72
N GLY A 99 -14.71 -0.54 0.58
CA GLY A 99 -15.55 0.40 1.31
C GLY A 99 -15.46 1.82 0.76
N MET A 100 -16.59 2.53 0.74
CA MET A 100 -16.68 3.95 0.28
C MET A 100 -16.05 4.24 -1.10
N GLY A 101 -16.06 3.26 -2.02
CA GLY A 101 -15.48 3.41 -3.36
C GLY A 101 -13.96 3.23 -3.43
N MET A 102 -13.34 2.72 -2.35
CA MET A 102 -11.92 2.39 -2.30
C MET A 102 -11.70 0.93 -1.89
N TYR A 103 -10.53 0.42 -2.24
CA TYR A 103 -10.00 -0.88 -1.88
C TYR A 103 -8.85 -0.70 -0.91
N THR A 104 -9.01 -1.18 0.32
CA THR A 104 -8.01 -1.07 1.38
C THR A 104 -7.30 -2.40 1.55
N THR A 105 -5.99 -2.41 1.33
CA THR A 105 -5.14 -3.58 1.60
C THR A 105 -4.63 -3.51 3.03
N TYR A 106 -4.91 -4.56 3.80
CA TYR A 106 -4.52 -4.68 5.19
C TYR A 106 -3.89 -6.05 5.48
N ILE A 107 -3.13 -6.13 6.57
CA ILE A 107 -2.46 -7.35 7.01
C ILE A 107 -3.47 -8.24 7.73
N THR A 108 -3.67 -9.45 7.21
CA THR A 108 -4.61 -10.46 7.71
C THR A 108 -4.36 -10.72 9.19
N GLY A 109 -5.44 -10.72 9.98
CA GLY A 109 -5.36 -10.94 11.43
C GLY A 109 -4.95 -9.71 12.25
N THR A 110 -4.75 -8.55 11.61
CA THR A 110 -4.42 -7.28 12.29
C THR A 110 -5.28 -6.12 11.78
N SER A 111 -5.18 -4.97 12.44
CA SER A 111 -5.73 -3.70 11.92
C SER A 111 -4.71 -2.86 11.13
N GLY A 112 -3.57 -3.44 10.75
CA GLY A 112 -2.52 -2.78 9.99
C GLY A 112 -2.94 -2.57 8.53
N VAL A 113 -3.18 -1.33 8.15
CA VAL A 113 -3.47 -0.94 6.75
C VAL A 113 -2.16 -0.53 6.09
N LEU A 114 -1.84 -1.15 4.95
CA LEU A 114 -0.64 -0.80 4.17
C LEU A 114 -0.95 0.35 3.22
N PHE A 115 -1.92 0.15 2.36
CA PHE A 115 -2.32 1.14 1.37
C PHE A 115 -3.79 0.99 1.03
N SER A 116 -4.35 2.06 0.47
CA SER A 116 -5.65 2.06 -0.18
C SER A 116 -5.48 2.39 -1.66
N SER A 117 -6.44 1.97 -2.46
CA SER A 117 -6.46 2.24 -3.89
C SER A 117 -7.89 2.43 -4.39
N THR A 118 -8.05 3.19 -5.45
CA THR A 118 -9.30 3.26 -6.22
C THR A 118 -9.29 2.33 -7.44
N GLN A 119 -8.18 1.62 -7.67
CA GLN A 119 -7.97 0.78 -8.85
C GLN A 119 -8.64 -0.59 -8.68
N PHE A 120 -9.43 -1.00 -9.66
CA PHE A 120 -10.22 -2.24 -9.61
C PHE A 120 -9.32 -3.49 -9.56
N GLU A 121 -8.14 -3.39 -10.13
CA GLU A 121 -7.09 -4.41 -10.17
C GLU A 121 -6.56 -4.76 -8.78
N LEU A 122 -6.72 -3.83 -7.83
CA LEU A 122 -6.39 -3.99 -6.41
C LEU A 122 -7.62 -4.29 -5.55
N SER A 123 -8.76 -4.63 -6.16
CA SER A 123 -9.96 -5.08 -5.44
C SER A 123 -9.80 -6.45 -4.77
N THR A 124 -8.78 -7.20 -5.18
CA THR A 124 -8.41 -8.50 -4.60
C THR A 124 -6.89 -8.60 -4.49
N VAL A 125 -6.41 -9.41 -3.55
CA VAL A 125 -4.99 -9.75 -3.45
C VAL A 125 -4.70 -10.84 -4.48
N LEU A 126 -3.91 -10.50 -5.50
CA LEU A 126 -3.41 -11.45 -6.50
C LEU A 126 -1.90 -11.56 -6.39
N GLU A 127 -1.38 -12.78 -6.30
CA GLU A 127 0.07 -13.04 -6.23
C GLU A 127 0.82 -12.36 -7.39
N SER A 128 0.23 -12.33 -8.59
CA SER A 128 0.78 -11.69 -9.78
C SER A 128 1.00 -10.18 -9.67
N ASN A 129 0.37 -9.53 -8.69
CA ASN A 129 0.54 -8.10 -8.44
C ASN A 129 1.80 -7.82 -7.61
N PHE A 130 2.45 -8.84 -7.05
CA PHE A 130 3.60 -8.67 -6.17
C PHE A 130 4.93 -9.02 -6.82
N THR A 131 6.02 -8.49 -6.25
CA THR A 131 7.40 -8.81 -6.65
C THR A 131 8.34 -8.76 -5.44
N ASP A 132 9.37 -9.59 -5.46
CA ASP A 132 10.47 -9.63 -4.48
C ASP A 132 11.76 -8.98 -5.00
N VAL A 133 11.86 -8.72 -6.31
CA VAL A 133 13.04 -8.14 -6.97
C VAL A 133 13.05 -6.62 -6.95
#